data_AF-A0AAW0I9C3-F1
#
_entry.id   AF-A0AAW0I9C3-F1
#
_cell.length_a   1.000
_cell.length_b   1.000
_cell.length_c   1.000
_cell.angle_alpha   90.00
_cell.angle_beta   90.00
_cell.angle_gamma   90.00
#
_symmetry.space_group_name_H-M   'P 1'
#
loop_
_entity.id
_entity.type
_entity.pdbx_description
1 polymer ?
#
loop_
_entity_poly.entity_id
_entity_poly.type
_entity_poly.pdbx_seq_one_letter_code
_entity_poly.pdbx_strand_id
1 'polypeptide(L)' 'MQDYGLSVSFYRATYLVDIDMVEGKRVLKLDDISGNGNAWRDVDVLSFNTGHWWTHKGSLQG' A
#
# COMPACT_ATOMS: atom_id res chain seq x y z
N MET A 1 -23.43 -10.09 -0.92
CA MET A 1 -22.26 -9.88 -1.81
C MET A 1 -22.01 -11.11 -2.67
N GLN A 2 -21.93 -12.30 -2.07
CA GLN A 2 -21.79 -13.55 -2.82
C GLN A 2 -22.94 -13.80 -3.82
N ASP A 3 -24.16 -13.36 -3.52
CA ASP A 3 -25.31 -13.49 -4.45
C ASP A 3 -25.15 -12.69 -5.76
N TYR A 4 -24.23 -11.73 -5.80
CA TYR A 4 -23.93 -10.92 -6.99
C TYR A 4 -22.57 -11.26 -7.62
N GLY A 5 -21.89 -12.30 -7.15
CA GLY A 5 -20.53 -12.63 -7.59
C GLY A 5 -19.49 -11.57 -7.22
N LEU A 6 -19.77 -10.71 -6.23
CA LEU A 6 -18.88 -9.63 -5.80
C LEU A 6 -18.05 -10.02 -4.58
N SER A 7 -16.73 -9.82 -4.66
CA SER A 7 -15.81 -9.90 -3.53
C SER A 7 -15.17 -8.54 -3.25
N VAL A 8 -15.10 -8.14 -1.98
CA VAL A 8 -14.37 -6.96 -1.52
C VAL A 8 -13.25 -7.42 -0.59
N SER A 9 -12.04 -6.94 -0.82
CA SER A 9 -10.86 -7.26 -0.02
C SER A 9 -10.15 -5.98 0.41
N PHE A 10 -9.47 -6.02 1.56
CA PHE A 10 -8.68 -4.92 2.08
C PHE A 10 -7.24 -5.39 2.28
N TYR A 11 -6.30 -4.65 1.68
CA TYR A 11 -4.87 -4.84 1.89
C TYR A 11 -4.27 -3.56 2.48
N ARG A 12 -3.54 -3.70 3.60
CA ARG A 12 -2.94 -2.56 4.29
C ARG A 12 -1.58 -2.23 3.69
N ALA A 13 -1.53 -1.16 2.91
CA ALA A 13 -0.29 -0.50 2.48
C ALA A 13 -0.38 0.99 2.85
N THR A 14 0.39 1.42 3.86
CA THR A 14 0.42 2.83 4.32
C THR A 14 0.77 3.76 3.17
N TYR A 15 1.81 3.39 2.41
CA TYR A 15 2.22 4.05 1.18
C TYR A 15 1.92 3.13 -0.01
N LEU A 16 1.75 3.72 -1.19
CA LEU A 16 1.56 2.94 -2.42
C LEU A 16 2.84 2.19 -2.78
N VAL A 17 3.97 2.84 -2.53
CA VAL A 17 5.31 2.35 -2.80
C VAL A 17 5.84 1.43 -1.71
N ASP A 18 6.80 0.61 -2.09
CA ASP A 18 7.47 -0.30 -1.17
C ASP A 18 8.34 0.47 -0.17
N ILE A 19 8.55 -0.15 0.99
CA ILE A 19 9.34 0.40 2.08
C ILE A 19 10.49 -0.55 2.35
N ASP A 20 11.71 -0.04 2.31
CA ASP A 20 12.92 -0.80 2.60
C ASP A 20 13.54 -0.38 3.93
N MET A 21 14.43 -1.23 4.44
CA MET A 21 15.30 -0.95 5.57
C MET A 21 16.74 -0.78 5.08
N VAL A 22 17.18 0.48 4.95
CA VAL A 22 18.55 0.81 4.56
C VAL A 22 19.27 1.36 5.77
N GLU A 23 20.32 0.67 6.22
CA GLU A 23 21.13 1.08 7.39
C GLU A 23 20.27 1.35 8.65
N GLY A 24 19.24 0.53 8.87
CA GLY A 24 18.32 0.66 10.00
C GLY A 24 17.28 1.78 9.87
N LYS A 25 17.22 2.47 8.74
CA LYS A 25 16.22 3.51 8.45
C LYS A 25 15.21 3.02 7.42
N ARG A 26 13.94 3.38 7.63
CA ARG A 26 12.86 3.14 6.66
C ARG A 26 12.98 4.11 5.49
N VAL A 27 13.02 3.57 4.28
CA VAL A 27 13.13 4.34 3.03
C VAL A 27 11.96 3.99 2.12
N LEU A 28 11.27 5.00 1.59
CA LEU A 28 10.23 4.80 0.58
C LEU A 28 10.90 4.64 -0.80
N LYS A 29 10.66 3.51 -1.49
CA LYS A 29 11.13 3.29 -2.85
C LYS A 29 10.19 3.95 -3.84
N LEU A 30 10.37 5.25 -4.11
CA LEU A 30 9.42 6.04 -4.92
C LEU A 30 9.17 5.49 -6.33
N ASP A 31 10.05 4.62 -6.81
CA ASP A 31 10.06 3.96 -8.11
C ASP A 31 9.61 2.49 -8.09
N ASP A 32 9.29 1.92 -6.92
CA ASP A 32 8.94 0.50 -6.78
C ASP A 32 7.64 0.29 -6.00
N ILE A 33 6.76 -0.53 -6.58
CA ILE A 33 5.51 -0.98 -5.98
C ILE A 33 5.38 -2.51 -6.04
N SER A 34 6.42 -3.21 -6.48
CA SER A 34 6.34 -4.63 -6.85
C SER A 34 6.02 -5.54 -5.66
N GLY A 35 6.49 -5.18 -4.46
CA GLY A 35 6.21 -5.85 -3.20
C GLY A 35 4.72 -5.77 -2.84
N ASN A 36 4.22 -4.56 -2.56
CA ASN A 36 2.79 -4.30 -2.32
C ASN A 36 1.91 -4.79 -3.49
N GLY A 37 2.43 -4.64 -4.70
CA GLY A 37 1.80 -4.96 -5.96
C GLY A 37 1.32 -6.39 -6.10
N ASN A 38 2.00 -7.32 -5.43
CA ASN A 38 1.61 -8.74 -5.43
C ASN A 38 0.22 -8.98 -4.83
N ALA A 39 -0.18 -8.15 -3.86
CA ALA A 39 -1.41 -8.37 -3.09
C ALA A 39 -2.70 -8.00 -3.84
N TRP A 40 -2.59 -7.20 -4.90
CA TRP A 40 -3.73 -6.74 -5.70
C TRP A 40 -3.61 -7.14 -7.17
N ARG A 41 -2.82 -8.18 -7.47
CA ARG A 41 -2.87 -8.81 -8.78
C ARG A 41 -4.24 -9.43 -9.01
N ASP A 42 -4.65 -9.46 -10.29
CA ASP A 42 -5.85 -10.15 -10.77
C ASP A 42 -7.18 -9.59 -10.22
N VAL A 43 -7.17 -8.39 -9.63
CA VAL A 43 -8.39 -7.69 -9.21
C VAL A 43 -8.97 -6.85 -10.35
N ASP A 44 -10.30 -6.74 -10.41
CA ASP A 44 -10.97 -5.95 -11.44
C ASP A 44 -10.90 -4.44 -11.18
N VAL A 45 -10.92 -4.03 -9.90
CA VAL A 45 -10.96 -2.62 -9.48
C VAL A 45 -10.05 -2.40 -8.28
N LEU A 46 -9.25 -1.34 -8.35
CA LEU A 46 -8.36 -0.88 -7.28
C LEU A 46 -8.79 0.49 -6.76
N SER A 47 -8.77 0.65 -5.43
CA SER A 47 -9.00 1.93 -4.76
C SER A 47 -7.93 2.16 -3.70
N PHE A 48 -7.05 3.12 -3.95
CA PHE A 48 -5.93 3.46 -3.08
C PHE A 48 -6.22 4.71 -2.26
N ASN A 49 -5.79 4.72 -1.00
CA ASN A 49 -5.82 5.92 -0.16
C ASN A 49 -4.55 6.01 0.69
N THR A 50 -3.65 6.92 0.31
CA THR A 50 -2.36 7.12 0.98
C THR A 50 -2.08 8.57 1.36
N GLY A 51 -3.00 9.49 1.05
CA GLY A 51 -2.74 10.94 1.03
C GLY A 51 -2.19 11.52 2.34
N HIS A 52 -2.83 11.22 3.47
CA HIS A 52 -2.44 11.80 4.75
C HIS A 52 -1.06 11.32 5.25
N TRP A 53 -0.60 10.14 4.82
CA TRP A 53 0.67 9.58 5.25
C TRP A 53 1.89 10.31 4.67
N TRP A 54 1.73 11.04 3.57
CA TRP A 54 2.83 11.79 2.94
C TRP A 54 3.27 13.01 3.73
N THR A 55 2.41 13.53 4.63
CA THR A 55 2.73 14.69 5.48
C THR A 55 3.15 14.29 6.90
N HIS A 56 2.92 13.03 7.28
CA HIS A 56 3.31 12.51 8.59
C HIS A 56 4.83 12.42 8.73
N LYS A 57 5.33 12.78 9.92
CA LYS A 57 6.75 12.76 10.27
C LYS A 57 6.97 12.13 11.64
N GLY A 58 8.18 11.64 11.90
CA GLY A 58 8.56 11.08 13.18
C GLY A 58 7.66 9.89 13.57
N SER A 59 7.13 9.90 14.79
CA SER A 59 6.27 8.83 15.31
C SER A 59 4.93 8.69 14.58
N LEU A 60 4.51 9.69 13.79
CA LEU A 60 3.29 9.62 12.99
C LEU A 60 3.51 8.93 11.65
N GLN A 61 4.76 8.73 11.22
CA GLN A 61 5.07 8.11 9.94
C GLN A 61 4.70 6.62 9.99
N GLY A 62 3.68 6.24 9.21
CA GLY A 62 3.12 4.88 9.22
C GLY A 62 3.96 3.86 8.47
#